data_AF-A0A923BHB6-F1
#
_entry.id   AF-A0A923BHB6-F1
#
_cell.length_a   1.000
_cell.length_b   1.000
_cell.length_c   1.000
_cell.angle_alpha   90.00
_cell.angle_beta   90.00
_cell.angle_gamma   90.00
#
_symmetry.space_group_name_H-M   'P 1'
#
loop_
_entity.id
_entity.type
_entity.pdbx_description
1 polymer ?
#
loop_
_entity_poly.entity_id
_entity_poly.type
_entity_poly.pdbx_seq_one_letter_code
_entity_poly.pdbx_strand_id
1 'polypeptide(L)'
;MPHSKLRQQIAWEAARLMYERQESEYYRAKRKAAERLGHGWTKPADLPSNAEIREQVQMLARVHEGASRTDKLRAMRLAALAMMERLERFRPRLIGSVLTGHVRQGSDVDIHLFADSVEGVGHILEQHGLPFTVERKLVRKQGESRTYTHIHVESEFMFELTIYSSKEAHYVFKSSITGKPIERATAAELKQFLADEYPDLNVEDALDEAREQVDRFQFYQSLLLPLENVKQNLKYHPEGDALYHSLQVFDRARDELPYDEEFLLAALLHDVGKGIDPYDHVGSGLEALEEVISERTRWLIEHHMLAHEIANQTIGHRAHRRLRESEHYDDLVLLGQCDRGGRRPGVVASELDEALEYLRELDRMCN
;
A
#
# COMPACT_ATOMS: atom_id res chain seq x y z
N MET A 1 8.12 -6.84 -43.10
CA MET A 1 7.16 -5.89 -43.71
C MET A 1 7.41 -4.54 -43.05
N PRO A 2 7.62 -3.44 -43.78
CA PRO A 2 7.71 -2.12 -43.15
C PRO A 2 6.37 -1.85 -42.45
N HIS A 3 6.40 -1.60 -41.14
CA HIS A 3 5.20 -1.25 -40.38
C HIS A 3 4.64 0.05 -40.96
N SER A 4 3.34 0.09 -41.30
CA SER A 4 2.75 1.34 -41.78
C SER A 4 2.89 2.41 -40.70
N LYS A 5 3.19 3.65 -41.10
CA LYS A 5 3.37 4.78 -40.16
C LYS A 5 2.16 4.93 -39.22
N LEU A 6 0.96 4.67 -39.75
CA LEU A 6 -0.28 4.65 -39.00
C LEU A 6 -0.30 3.52 -37.94
N ARG A 7 0.11 2.30 -38.27
CA ARG A 7 0.19 1.19 -37.31
C ARG A 7 1.12 1.49 -36.14
N GLN A 8 2.27 2.13 -36.40
CA GLN A 8 3.20 2.54 -35.34
C GLN A 8 2.60 3.64 -34.46
N GLN A 9 1.94 4.63 -35.05
CA GLN A 9 1.24 5.69 -34.30
C GLN A 9 0.13 5.13 -33.42
N ILE A 10 -0.66 4.18 -33.94
CA ILE A 10 -1.71 3.50 -33.16
C ILE A 10 -1.09 2.68 -32.03
N ALA A 11 0.03 1.99 -32.27
CA ALA A 11 0.73 1.24 -31.21
C ALA A 11 1.22 2.14 -30.09
N TRP A 12 1.80 3.29 -30.42
CA TRP A 12 2.31 4.26 -29.46
C TRP A 12 1.18 4.92 -28.65
N GLU A 13 0.10 5.38 -29.29
CA GLU A 13 -1.03 6.00 -28.59
C GLU A 13 -1.81 4.98 -27.75
N ALA A 14 -1.96 3.74 -28.23
CA ALA A 14 -2.52 2.66 -27.43
C ALA A 14 -1.65 2.35 -26.21
N ALA A 15 -0.33 2.38 -26.37
CA ALA A 15 0.59 2.18 -25.27
C ALA A 15 0.52 3.32 -24.24
N ARG A 16 0.42 4.57 -24.69
CA ARG A 16 0.22 5.74 -23.84
C ARG A 16 -1.09 5.67 -23.06
N LEU A 17 -2.20 5.32 -23.71
CA LEU A 17 -3.50 5.09 -23.06
C LEU A 17 -3.43 4.04 -21.95
N MET A 18 -2.67 2.97 -22.17
CA MET A 18 -2.46 1.92 -21.17
C MET A 18 -1.50 2.33 -20.06
N TYR A 19 -0.49 3.15 -20.37
CA TYR A 19 0.46 3.68 -19.40
C TYR A 19 -0.23 4.68 -18.45
N GLU A 20 -1.02 5.61 -19.00
CA GLU A 20 -1.81 6.60 -18.27
C GLU A 20 -3.08 6.02 -17.61
N ARG A 21 -3.24 4.69 -17.58
CA ARG A 21 -4.40 3.95 -17.02
C ARG A 21 -5.77 4.35 -17.57
N GLN A 22 -5.84 5.02 -18.72
CA GLN A 22 -7.11 5.33 -19.37
C GLN A 22 -7.80 4.09 -19.93
N GLU A 23 -7.04 3.00 -20.19
CA GLU A 23 -7.55 1.72 -20.65
C GLU A 23 -6.71 0.56 -20.08
N SER A 24 -7.36 -0.44 -19.49
CA SER A 24 -6.72 -1.65 -18.95
C SER A 24 -6.61 -2.79 -19.98
N GLU A 25 -7.48 -2.79 -21.00
CA GLU A 25 -7.54 -3.85 -22.01
C GLU A 25 -6.87 -3.43 -23.33
N TYR A 26 -5.92 -4.22 -23.83
CA TYR A 26 -5.25 -3.99 -25.12
C TYR A 26 -6.22 -3.79 -26.28
N TYR A 27 -7.34 -4.52 -26.30
CA TYR A 27 -8.36 -4.42 -27.34
C TYR A 27 -9.06 -3.05 -27.33
N ARG A 28 -9.39 -2.52 -26.15
CA ARG A 28 -10.00 -1.19 -26.01
C ARG A 28 -8.98 -0.10 -26.33
N ALA A 29 -7.77 -0.23 -25.81
CA ALA A 29 -6.66 0.70 -26.06
C ALA A 29 -6.38 0.84 -27.57
N LYS A 30 -6.22 -0.26 -28.31
CA LYS A 30 -5.99 -0.21 -29.77
C LYS A 30 -7.17 0.36 -30.54
N ARG A 31 -8.39 0.09 -30.11
CA ARG A 31 -9.62 0.60 -30.75
C ARG A 31 -9.73 2.11 -30.59
N LYS A 32 -9.52 2.61 -29.37
CA LYS A 32 -9.56 4.02 -29.01
C LYS A 32 -8.42 4.80 -29.67
N ALA A 33 -7.21 4.25 -29.70
CA ALA A 33 -6.08 4.83 -30.40
C ALA A 33 -6.32 4.92 -31.92
N ALA A 34 -6.84 3.84 -32.53
CA ALA A 34 -7.17 3.82 -33.96
C ALA A 34 -8.28 4.81 -34.34
N GLU A 35 -9.24 5.03 -33.45
CA GLU A 35 -10.31 6.01 -33.67
C GLU A 35 -9.83 7.46 -33.51
N ARG A 36 -8.93 7.72 -32.56
CA ARG A 36 -8.31 9.05 -32.38
C ARG A 36 -7.40 9.43 -33.54
N LEU A 37 -6.66 8.46 -34.08
CA LEU A 37 -5.63 8.69 -35.11
C LEU A 37 -6.12 8.42 -36.53
N GLY A 38 -7.16 7.61 -36.68
CA GLY A 38 -7.78 7.32 -37.97
C GLY A 38 -8.90 8.30 -38.28
N HIS A 39 -8.89 8.89 -39.47
CA HIS A 39 -10.01 9.67 -40.00
C HIS A 39 -11.16 8.74 -40.48
N GLY A 40 -11.65 7.87 -39.60
CA GLY A 40 -12.70 6.88 -39.89
C GLY A 40 -12.25 5.43 -39.79
N TRP A 41 -12.61 4.59 -40.77
CA TRP A 41 -12.39 3.15 -40.70
C TRP A 41 -10.90 2.76 -40.88
N THR A 42 -10.33 2.07 -39.88
CA THR A 42 -8.95 1.56 -39.91
C THR A 42 -8.92 0.10 -40.39
N LYS A 43 -8.09 -0.20 -41.39
CA LYS A 43 -7.94 -1.57 -41.91
C LYS A 43 -7.34 -2.50 -40.84
N PRO A 44 -7.74 -3.78 -40.79
CA PRO A 44 -7.15 -4.75 -39.84
C PRO A 44 -5.63 -4.89 -39.94
N ALA A 45 -5.05 -4.71 -41.12
CA ALA A 45 -3.60 -4.77 -41.33
C ALA A 45 -2.82 -3.59 -40.72
N ASP A 46 -3.50 -2.46 -40.50
CA ASP A 46 -2.95 -1.25 -39.89
C ASP A 46 -3.13 -1.22 -38.36
N LEU A 47 -3.85 -2.20 -37.79
CA LEU A 47 -3.97 -2.33 -36.35
C LEU A 47 -2.76 -3.09 -35.78
N PRO A 48 -2.14 -2.58 -34.71
CA PRO A 48 -1.04 -3.28 -34.06
C PRO A 48 -1.54 -4.53 -33.33
N SER A 49 -0.63 -5.49 -33.17
CA SER A 49 -0.78 -6.64 -32.29
C SER A 49 -0.61 -6.22 -30.83
N ASN A 50 -1.11 -7.03 -29.90
CA ASN A 50 -0.89 -6.80 -28.46
C ASN A 50 0.60 -6.82 -28.11
N ALA A 51 1.41 -7.60 -28.82
CA ALA A 51 2.85 -7.66 -28.64
C ALA A 51 3.53 -6.31 -29.01
N GLU A 52 3.15 -5.69 -30.13
CA GLU A 52 3.67 -4.38 -30.53
C GLU A 52 3.26 -3.28 -29.55
N ILE A 53 2.01 -3.28 -29.06
CA ILE A 53 1.58 -2.34 -28.03
C ILE A 53 2.38 -2.56 -26.76
N ARG A 54 2.59 -3.82 -26.35
CA ARG A 54 3.40 -4.15 -25.17
C ARG A 54 4.82 -3.60 -25.27
N GLU A 55 5.48 -3.78 -26.41
CA GLU A 55 6.82 -3.21 -26.66
C GLU A 55 6.84 -1.69 -26.52
N GLN A 56 5.82 -1.01 -27.07
CA GLN A 56 5.72 0.45 -26.96
C GLN A 56 5.49 0.92 -25.52
N VAL A 57 4.68 0.20 -24.72
CA VAL A 57 4.54 0.57 -23.32
C VAL A 57 5.84 0.36 -22.56
N GLN A 58 6.60 -0.70 -22.86
CA GLN A 58 7.91 -0.91 -22.24
C GLN A 58 8.87 0.24 -22.55
N MET A 59 8.87 0.76 -23.78
CA MET A 59 9.65 1.94 -24.14
C MET A 59 9.19 3.19 -23.39
N LEU A 60 7.88 3.45 -23.32
CA LEU A 60 7.30 4.58 -22.58
C LEU A 60 7.67 4.55 -21.10
N ALA A 61 7.52 3.39 -20.46
CA ALA A 61 7.89 3.19 -19.06
C ALA A 61 9.40 3.39 -18.82
N ARG A 62 10.26 2.87 -19.70
CA ARG A 62 11.73 3.09 -19.60
C ARG A 62 12.12 4.57 -19.68
N VAL A 63 11.45 5.34 -20.52
CA VAL A 63 11.73 6.77 -20.71
C VAL A 63 11.27 7.59 -19.50
N HIS A 64 10.20 7.19 -18.80
CA HIS A 64 9.62 7.96 -17.70
C HIS A 64 10.11 7.54 -16.30
N GLU A 65 10.44 6.25 -16.08
CA GLU A 65 10.59 5.70 -14.72
C GLU A 65 12.05 5.40 -14.26
N GLY A 66 13.06 5.53 -15.14
CA GLY A 66 14.49 5.56 -14.76
C GLY A 66 14.99 4.46 -13.79
N ALA A 67 15.95 4.80 -12.91
CA ALA A 67 16.56 3.91 -11.91
C ALA A 67 15.62 3.54 -10.74
N SER A 68 14.62 4.38 -10.44
CA SER A 68 13.59 4.11 -9.42
C SER A 68 12.76 2.86 -9.76
N ARG A 69 12.60 2.54 -11.04
CA ARG A 69 11.92 1.32 -11.51
C ARG A 69 12.64 0.03 -11.08
N THR A 70 13.97 0.02 -11.08
CA THR A 70 14.75 -1.16 -10.71
C THR A 70 14.62 -1.47 -9.22
N ASP A 71 14.62 -0.43 -8.37
CA ASP A 71 14.44 -0.59 -6.93
C ASP A 71 13.01 -1.03 -6.59
N LYS A 72 11.99 -0.40 -7.20
CA LYS A 72 10.60 -0.81 -7.01
C LYS A 72 10.34 -2.25 -7.48
N LEU A 73 10.86 -2.63 -8.64
CA LEU A 73 10.73 -4.00 -9.14
C LEU A 73 11.41 -5.00 -8.20
N ARG A 74 12.58 -4.65 -7.65
CA ARG A 74 13.27 -5.47 -6.65
C ARG A 74 12.40 -5.64 -5.40
N ALA A 75 11.88 -4.55 -4.84
CA ALA A 75 10.99 -4.58 -3.68
C ALA A 75 9.75 -5.45 -3.94
N MET A 76 9.06 -5.28 -5.08
CA MET A 76 7.91 -6.11 -5.44
C MET A 76 8.25 -7.61 -5.58
N ARG A 77 9.46 -7.96 -6.01
CA ARG A 77 9.89 -9.37 -6.10
C ARG A 77 10.21 -9.97 -4.74
N LEU A 78 10.79 -9.19 -3.82
CA LEU A 78 11.01 -9.60 -2.43
C LEU A 78 9.69 -9.79 -1.69
N ALA A 79 8.78 -8.81 -1.82
CA ALA A 79 7.40 -8.88 -1.35
C ALA A 79 6.66 -10.14 -1.85
N ALA A 80 6.79 -10.41 -3.16
CA ALA A 80 6.24 -11.61 -3.78
C ALA A 80 6.80 -12.88 -3.14
N LEU A 81 8.12 -12.96 -2.97
CA LEU A 81 8.76 -14.13 -2.37
C LEU A 81 8.31 -14.36 -0.92
N ALA A 82 8.25 -13.31 -0.09
CA ALA A 82 7.76 -13.38 1.29
C ALA A 82 6.31 -13.88 1.35
N MET A 83 5.41 -13.33 0.52
CA MET A 83 4.02 -13.79 0.42
C MET A 83 3.93 -15.26 -0.03
N MET A 84 4.76 -15.66 -1.00
CA MET A 84 4.80 -17.04 -1.49
C MET A 84 5.28 -18.03 -0.41
N GLU A 85 6.17 -17.64 0.48
CA GLU A 85 6.61 -18.48 1.60
C GLU A 85 5.51 -18.60 2.67
N ARG A 86 4.82 -17.50 3.02
CA ARG A 86 3.64 -17.54 3.92
C ARG A 86 2.55 -18.48 3.41
N LEU A 87 2.37 -18.52 2.09
CA LEU A 87 1.35 -19.33 1.41
C LEU A 87 1.89 -20.65 0.83
N GLU A 88 3.06 -21.12 1.25
CA GLU A 88 3.76 -22.27 0.66
C GLU A 88 2.86 -23.51 0.52
N ARG A 89 1.99 -23.74 1.51
CA ARG A 89 1.02 -24.86 1.54
C ARG A 89 0.12 -24.92 0.29
N PHE A 90 -0.13 -23.79 -0.36
CA PHE A 90 -0.98 -23.68 -1.56
C PHE A 90 -0.18 -23.63 -2.86
N ARG A 91 1.12 -23.98 -2.81
CA ARG A 91 2.02 -24.10 -3.97
C ARG A 91 2.00 -22.85 -4.87
N PRO A 92 2.29 -21.66 -4.32
CA PRO A 92 2.14 -20.41 -5.04
C PRO A 92 3.05 -20.34 -6.27
N ARG A 93 2.60 -19.62 -7.30
CA ARG A 93 3.36 -19.33 -8.51
C ARG A 93 3.25 -17.86 -8.85
N LEU A 94 4.37 -17.14 -8.79
CA LEU A 94 4.44 -15.76 -9.26
C LEU A 94 4.28 -15.75 -10.79
N ILE A 95 3.44 -14.86 -11.30
CA ILE A 95 3.27 -14.63 -12.73
C ILE A 95 3.32 -13.13 -13.05
N GLY A 96 3.03 -12.78 -14.30
CA GLY A 96 2.70 -11.40 -14.64
C GLY A 96 3.89 -10.45 -14.70
N SER A 97 3.63 -9.19 -14.37
CA SER A 97 4.54 -8.08 -14.64
C SER A 97 5.79 -8.10 -13.75
N VAL A 98 5.65 -8.56 -12.50
CA VAL A 98 6.72 -8.63 -11.50
C VAL A 98 7.78 -9.68 -11.86
N LEU A 99 7.34 -10.87 -12.30
CA LEU A 99 8.25 -11.90 -12.79
C LEU A 99 8.97 -11.43 -14.05
N THR A 100 8.21 -11.00 -15.05
CA THR A 100 8.75 -10.66 -16.37
C THR A 100 9.51 -9.33 -16.41
N GLY A 101 9.51 -8.57 -15.31
CA GLY A 101 10.21 -7.28 -15.20
C GLY A 101 9.53 -6.13 -15.93
N HIS A 102 8.22 -6.23 -16.17
CA HIS A 102 7.40 -5.25 -16.91
C HIS A 102 6.46 -4.45 -16.02
N VAL A 103 6.82 -4.27 -14.74
CA VAL A 103 6.11 -3.40 -13.79
C VAL A 103 6.02 -1.97 -14.32
N ARG A 104 4.87 -1.35 -14.04
CA ARG A 104 4.48 0.05 -14.29
C ARG A 104 3.91 0.64 -13.00
N GLN A 105 3.71 1.97 -12.95
CA GLN A 105 3.05 2.61 -11.82
C GLN A 105 1.73 1.90 -11.43
N GLY A 106 1.70 1.44 -10.17
CA GLY A 106 0.65 0.67 -9.48
C GLY A 106 0.27 -0.67 -10.11
N SER A 107 1.22 -1.35 -10.73
CA SER A 107 1.06 -2.78 -11.01
C SER A 107 0.87 -3.55 -9.71
N ASP A 108 0.07 -4.59 -9.76
CA ASP A 108 -0.16 -5.59 -8.74
C ASP A 108 0.86 -6.74 -8.82
N VAL A 109 0.92 -7.52 -7.75
CA VAL A 109 1.68 -8.77 -7.65
C VAL A 109 0.72 -9.93 -7.90
N ASP A 110 0.77 -10.50 -9.10
CA ASP A 110 -0.06 -11.62 -9.51
C ASP A 110 0.49 -12.96 -9.02
N ILE A 111 -0.25 -13.67 -8.16
CA ILE A 111 0.14 -15.01 -7.68
C ILE A 111 -0.99 -16.01 -7.94
N HIS A 112 -0.66 -17.11 -8.60
CA HIS A 112 -1.56 -18.26 -8.70
C HIS A 112 -1.40 -19.17 -7.48
N LEU A 113 -2.49 -19.51 -6.82
CA LEU A 113 -2.56 -20.48 -5.73
C LEU A 113 -3.34 -21.72 -6.17
N PHE A 114 -2.99 -22.87 -5.60
CA PHE A 114 -3.63 -24.15 -5.89
C PHE A 114 -4.18 -24.73 -4.58
N ALA A 115 -5.45 -24.46 -4.34
CA ALA A 115 -6.16 -24.81 -3.11
C ALA A 115 -7.57 -25.32 -3.42
N ASP A 116 -8.06 -26.28 -2.63
CA ASP A 116 -9.43 -26.76 -2.76
C ASP A 116 -10.42 -26.01 -1.82
N SER A 117 -9.92 -25.09 -1.00
CA SER A 117 -10.72 -24.21 -0.13
C SER A 117 -10.11 -22.81 -0.11
N VAL A 118 -10.97 -21.81 -0.32
CA VAL A 118 -10.63 -20.38 -0.28
C VAL A 118 -10.47 -19.93 1.18
N GLU A 119 -11.26 -20.52 2.07
CA GLU A 119 -11.26 -20.27 3.51
C GLU A 119 -9.90 -20.64 4.14
N GLY A 120 -9.27 -21.73 3.67
CA GLY A 120 -7.93 -22.10 4.11
C GLY A 120 -6.86 -21.07 3.75
N VAL A 121 -6.98 -20.42 2.59
CA VAL A 121 -6.09 -19.32 2.18
C VAL A 121 -6.35 -18.09 3.05
N GLY A 122 -7.64 -17.73 3.23
CA GLY A 122 -8.05 -16.62 4.08
C GLY A 122 -7.53 -16.74 5.51
N HIS A 123 -7.61 -17.93 6.12
CA HIS A 123 -7.12 -18.14 7.49
C HIS A 123 -5.61 -17.86 7.66
N ILE A 124 -4.79 -18.23 6.66
CA ILE A 124 -3.35 -17.92 6.71
C ILE A 124 -3.13 -16.41 6.59
N LEU A 125 -3.88 -15.73 5.72
CA LEU A 125 -3.80 -14.27 5.59
C LEU A 125 -4.20 -13.57 6.90
N GLU A 126 -5.30 -13.99 7.54
CA GLU A 126 -5.75 -13.49 8.85
C GLU A 126 -4.71 -13.71 9.94
N GLN A 127 -4.10 -14.90 10.00
CA GLN A 127 -3.05 -15.22 10.98
C GLN A 127 -1.84 -14.29 10.85
N HIS A 128 -1.56 -13.81 9.64
CA HIS A 128 -0.49 -12.86 9.36
C HIS A 128 -0.96 -11.41 9.34
N GLY A 129 -2.21 -11.13 9.75
CA GLY A 129 -2.76 -9.79 9.81
C GLY A 129 -3.03 -9.14 8.46
N LEU A 130 -2.99 -9.87 7.34
CA LEU A 130 -3.10 -9.27 6.02
C LEU A 130 -4.57 -9.02 5.64
N PRO A 131 -5.03 -7.75 5.51
CA PRO A 131 -6.40 -7.45 5.09
C PRO A 131 -6.63 -7.94 3.65
N PHE A 132 -7.78 -8.54 3.39
CA PHE A 132 -8.11 -9.02 2.05
C PHE A 132 -9.60 -8.95 1.72
N THR A 133 -9.89 -8.88 0.42
CA THR A 133 -11.24 -9.00 -0.12
C THR A 133 -11.33 -10.16 -1.10
N VAL A 134 -12.50 -10.79 -1.20
CA VAL A 134 -12.72 -11.95 -2.09
C VAL A 134 -13.66 -11.57 -3.22
N GLU A 135 -13.17 -11.66 -4.44
CA GLU A 135 -13.96 -11.45 -5.66
C GLU A 135 -14.23 -12.78 -6.37
N ARG A 136 -15.50 -13.02 -6.76
CA ARG A 136 -15.89 -14.20 -7.53
C ARG A 136 -16.46 -13.78 -8.87
N LYS A 137 -15.77 -14.13 -9.95
CA LYS A 137 -16.14 -13.76 -11.32
C LYS A 137 -16.60 -14.97 -12.12
N LEU A 138 -17.85 -14.97 -12.55
CA LEU A 138 -18.38 -15.98 -13.46
C LEU A 138 -17.96 -15.66 -14.90
N VAL A 139 -17.10 -16.49 -15.47
CA VAL A 139 -16.67 -16.37 -16.87
C VAL A 139 -17.33 -17.47 -17.70
N ARG A 140 -18.05 -17.06 -18.74
CA ARG A 140 -18.64 -17.97 -19.73
C ARG A 140 -17.76 -18.02 -20.97
N LYS A 141 -17.17 -19.18 -21.28
CA LYS A 141 -16.34 -19.35 -22.47
C LYS A 141 -16.68 -20.68 -23.14
N GLN A 142 -17.00 -20.64 -24.44
CA GLN A 142 -17.32 -21.81 -25.27
C GLN A 142 -18.43 -22.73 -24.69
N GLY A 143 -19.43 -22.16 -24.01
CA GLY A 143 -20.55 -22.92 -23.44
C GLY A 143 -20.28 -23.49 -22.03
N GLU A 144 -19.04 -23.43 -21.54
CA GLU A 144 -18.71 -23.74 -20.14
C GLU A 144 -18.74 -22.45 -19.29
N SER A 145 -19.38 -22.53 -18.11
CA SER A 145 -19.32 -21.49 -17.09
C SER A 145 -18.29 -21.91 -16.04
N ARG A 146 -17.25 -21.11 -15.83
CA ARG A 146 -16.29 -21.29 -14.74
C ARG A 146 -16.31 -20.05 -13.85
N THR A 147 -16.37 -20.28 -12.55
CA THR A 147 -16.20 -19.24 -11.54
C THR A 147 -14.71 -19.14 -11.21
N TYR A 148 -14.13 -17.97 -11.40
CA TYR A 148 -12.78 -17.65 -10.94
C TYR A 148 -12.89 -16.93 -9.61
N THR A 149 -12.04 -17.30 -8.65
CA THR A 149 -11.96 -16.63 -7.35
C THR A 149 -10.62 -15.94 -7.24
N HIS A 150 -10.69 -14.63 -6.98
CA HIS A 150 -9.55 -13.77 -6.77
C HIS A 150 -9.62 -13.28 -5.32
N ILE A 151 -8.51 -13.33 -4.60
CA ILE A 151 -8.35 -12.68 -3.31
C ILE A 151 -7.42 -11.48 -3.54
N HIS A 152 -7.91 -10.29 -3.24
CA HIS A 152 -7.10 -9.07 -3.28
C HIS A 152 -6.58 -8.81 -1.88
N VAL A 153 -5.26 -8.77 -1.70
CA VAL A 153 -4.62 -8.52 -0.41
C VAL A 153 -3.96 -7.15 -0.43
N GLU A 154 -4.26 -6.37 0.59
CA GLU A 154 -3.69 -5.03 0.79
C GLU A 154 -2.48 -5.14 1.73
N SER A 155 -1.32 -4.68 1.26
CA SER A 155 -0.05 -4.71 1.99
C SER A 155 0.87 -3.61 1.43
N GLU A 156 2.20 -3.77 1.51
CA GLU A 156 3.17 -2.87 0.87
C GLU A 156 2.87 -2.67 -0.63
N PHE A 157 2.42 -3.73 -1.30
CA PHE A 157 1.90 -3.75 -2.66
C PHE A 157 0.55 -4.45 -2.69
N MET A 158 -0.27 -4.14 -3.71
CA MET A 158 -1.48 -4.90 -3.98
C MET A 158 -1.13 -6.28 -4.51
N PHE A 159 -1.66 -7.33 -3.88
CA PHE A 159 -1.54 -8.70 -4.38
C PHE A 159 -2.87 -9.18 -4.96
N GLU A 160 -2.85 -9.75 -6.16
CA GLU A 160 -3.98 -10.47 -6.73
C GLU A 160 -3.70 -11.97 -6.68
N LEU A 161 -4.37 -12.68 -5.76
CA LEU A 161 -4.24 -14.12 -5.58
C LEU A 161 -5.35 -14.84 -6.36
N THR A 162 -5.01 -15.46 -7.49
CA THR A 162 -5.98 -16.25 -8.26
C THR A 162 -5.99 -17.69 -7.77
N ILE A 163 -7.15 -18.18 -7.34
CA ILE A 163 -7.32 -19.53 -6.77
C ILE A 163 -7.73 -20.53 -7.85
N TYR A 164 -6.95 -21.59 -8.00
CA TYR A 164 -7.24 -22.77 -8.82
C TYR A 164 -7.39 -24.01 -7.95
N SER A 165 -8.05 -25.05 -8.48
CA SER A 165 -8.10 -26.34 -7.77
C SER A 165 -6.70 -26.94 -7.64
N SER A 166 -6.43 -27.65 -6.54
CA SER A 166 -5.18 -28.36 -6.32
C SER A 166 -4.80 -29.30 -7.47
N LYS A 167 -5.79 -29.82 -8.20
CA LYS A 167 -5.61 -30.71 -9.37
C LYS A 167 -5.04 -29.99 -10.59
N GLU A 168 -5.16 -28.68 -10.66
CA GLU A 168 -4.72 -27.85 -11.79
C GLU A 168 -3.27 -27.35 -11.62
N ALA A 169 -2.55 -27.75 -10.56
CA ALA A 169 -1.17 -27.36 -10.31
C ALA A 169 -0.21 -27.68 -11.47
N HIS A 170 -0.45 -28.79 -12.18
CA HIS A 170 0.33 -29.20 -13.35
C HIS A 170 -0.17 -28.60 -14.66
N TYR A 171 -1.33 -27.93 -14.66
CA TYR A 171 -1.87 -27.33 -15.86
C TYR A 171 -1.00 -26.17 -16.33
N VAL A 172 -0.77 -26.11 -17.64
CA VAL A 172 -0.03 -25.02 -18.28
C VAL A 172 -1.03 -24.01 -18.81
N PHE A 173 -1.26 -22.97 -18.01
CA PHE A 173 -2.11 -21.86 -18.42
C PHE A 173 -1.48 -21.10 -19.59
N LYS A 174 -2.32 -20.62 -20.50
CA LYS A 174 -1.90 -19.80 -21.64
C LYS A 174 -2.22 -18.34 -21.36
N SER A 175 -1.27 -17.47 -21.66
CA SER A 175 -1.45 -16.03 -21.55
C SER A 175 -2.57 -15.58 -22.49
N SER A 176 -3.54 -14.84 -21.96
CA SER A 176 -4.59 -14.21 -22.76
C SER A 176 -4.04 -13.14 -23.71
N ILE A 177 -2.82 -12.65 -23.48
CA ILE A 177 -2.16 -11.60 -24.26
C ILE A 177 -1.38 -12.20 -25.43
N THR A 178 -0.57 -13.24 -25.17
CA THR A 178 0.37 -13.80 -26.17
C THR A 178 -0.07 -15.16 -26.73
N GLY A 179 -1.02 -15.85 -26.09
CA GLY A 179 -1.43 -17.21 -26.43
C GLY A 179 -0.38 -18.29 -26.10
N LYS A 180 0.80 -17.90 -25.63
CA LYS A 180 1.89 -18.78 -25.18
C LYS A 180 1.67 -19.23 -23.74
N PRO A 181 2.35 -20.29 -23.27
CA PRO A 181 2.41 -20.62 -21.85
C PRO A 181 2.73 -19.39 -20.99
N ILE A 182 2.00 -19.21 -19.89
CA ILE A 182 2.28 -18.13 -18.92
C ILE A 182 3.62 -18.44 -18.26
N GLU A 183 4.54 -17.47 -18.32
CA GLU A 183 5.77 -17.51 -17.53
C GLU A 183 5.39 -17.49 -16.05
N ARG A 184 5.93 -18.44 -15.29
CA ARG A 184 5.64 -18.64 -13.88
C ARG A 184 6.88 -19.07 -13.14
N ALA A 185 7.01 -18.66 -11.90
CA ALA A 185 8.10 -19.07 -11.02
C ALA A 185 7.55 -19.62 -9.71
N THR A 186 8.15 -20.71 -9.22
CA THR A 186 8.04 -21.16 -7.83
C THR A 186 8.81 -20.22 -6.89
N ALA A 187 8.56 -20.31 -5.59
CA ALA A 187 9.32 -19.54 -4.60
C ALA A 187 10.83 -19.84 -4.71
N ALA A 188 11.21 -21.11 -4.89
CA ALA A 188 12.61 -21.51 -5.07
C ALA A 188 13.22 -20.93 -6.37
N GLU A 189 12.48 -20.97 -7.48
CA GLU A 189 12.94 -20.37 -8.75
C GLU A 189 13.07 -18.85 -8.65
N LEU A 190 12.15 -18.18 -7.97
CA LEU A 190 12.22 -16.74 -7.74
C LEU A 190 13.39 -16.37 -6.81
N LYS A 191 13.61 -17.14 -5.74
CA LYS A 191 14.75 -16.97 -4.83
C LYS A 191 16.08 -17.11 -5.57
N GLN A 192 16.22 -18.14 -6.41
CA GLN A 192 17.40 -18.31 -7.26
C GLN A 192 17.55 -17.14 -8.25
N PHE A 193 16.46 -16.74 -8.90
CA PHE A 193 16.47 -15.61 -9.82
C PHE A 193 16.92 -14.31 -9.15
N LEU A 194 16.47 -14.04 -7.92
CA LEU A 194 16.88 -12.88 -7.14
C LEU A 194 18.38 -12.92 -6.81
N ALA A 195 18.91 -14.07 -6.43
CA ALA A 195 20.33 -14.23 -6.15
C ALA A 195 21.20 -14.03 -7.40
N ASP A 196 20.72 -14.46 -8.58
CA ASP A 196 21.44 -14.31 -9.85
C ASP A 196 21.37 -12.86 -10.38
N GLU A 197 20.21 -12.21 -10.27
CA GLU A 197 19.96 -10.85 -10.79
C GLU A 197 20.52 -9.75 -9.87
N TYR A 198 20.55 -10.01 -8.55
CA TYR A 198 21.03 -9.07 -7.53
C TYR A 198 22.14 -9.71 -6.67
N PRO A 199 23.37 -9.90 -7.19
CA PRO A 199 24.44 -10.59 -6.47
C PRO A 199 24.87 -9.92 -5.16
N ASP A 200 24.66 -8.60 -5.07
CA ASP A 200 24.99 -7.80 -3.88
C ASP A 200 23.88 -7.84 -2.80
N LEU A 201 22.74 -8.48 -3.09
CA LEU A 201 21.61 -8.61 -2.17
C LEU A 201 21.71 -9.94 -1.40
N ASN A 202 21.79 -9.88 -0.08
CA ASN A 202 21.50 -11.06 0.73
C ASN A 202 19.98 -11.28 0.78
N VAL A 203 19.50 -12.23 -0.03
CA VAL A 203 18.07 -12.52 -0.15
C VAL A 203 17.47 -12.99 1.18
N GLU A 204 18.23 -13.67 2.04
CA GLU A 204 17.70 -14.10 3.34
C GLU A 204 17.49 -12.91 4.27
N ASP A 205 18.49 -12.03 4.40
CA ASP A 205 18.38 -10.82 5.23
C ASP A 205 17.23 -9.92 4.74
N ALA A 206 17.11 -9.75 3.41
CA ALA A 206 16.02 -8.96 2.82
C ALA A 206 14.63 -9.60 3.00
N LEU A 207 14.55 -10.93 3.06
CA LEU A 207 13.31 -11.63 3.39
C LEU A 207 12.98 -11.53 4.86
N ASP A 208 13.97 -11.60 5.73
CA ASP A 208 13.78 -11.43 7.17
C ASP A 208 13.33 -9.99 7.47
N GLU A 209 13.91 -8.97 6.84
CA GLU A 209 13.40 -7.59 6.89
C GLU A 209 11.94 -7.50 6.39
N ALA A 210 11.58 -8.15 5.29
CA ALA A 210 10.21 -8.18 4.77
C ALA A 210 9.23 -9.03 5.62
N ARG A 211 9.73 -9.97 6.42
CA ARG A 211 8.95 -10.79 7.37
C ARG A 211 8.76 -10.05 8.69
N GLU A 212 9.78 -9.35 9.15
CA GLU A 212 9.84 -8.57 10.39
C GLU A 212 9.28 -7.16 10.24
N GLN A 213 9.04 -6.68 9.02
CA GLN A 213 8.09 -5.61 8.75
C GLN A 213 6.69 -6.06 9.16
N VAL A 214 6.45 -6.04 10.47
CA VAL A 214 5.15 -5.71 11.04
C VAL A 214 4.75 -4.43 10.33
N ASP A 215 3.64 -4.47 9.58
CA ASP A 215 3.07 -3.24 9.06
C ASP A 215 2.80 -2.35 10.28
N ARG A 216 3.69 -1.39 10.54
CA ARG A 216 3.60 -0.52 11.71
C ARG A 216 2.28 0.22 11.72
N PHE A 217 1.66 0.46 10.55
CA PHE A 217 0.33 1.05 10.44
C PHE A 217 -0.77 0.09 10.87
N GLN A 218 -0.62 -1.21 10.64
CA GLN A 218 -1.52 -2.21 11.23
C GLN A 218 -1.37 -2.25 12.75
N PHE A 219 -0.15 -2.16 13.26
CA PHE A 219 0.08 -2.09 14.70
C PHE A 219 -0.55 -0.82 15.30
N TYR A 220 -0.37 0.35 14.67
CA TYR A 220 -1.06 1.59 15.05
C TYR A 220 -2.58 1.43 15.02
N GLN A 221 -3.13 0.81 13.97
CA GLN A 221 -4.56 0.54 13.87
C GLN A 221 -5.05 -0.29 15.06
N SER A 222 -4.28 -1.31 15.47
CA SER A 222 -4.62 -2.16 16.62
C SER A 222 -4.65 -1.40 17.95
N LEU A 223 -3.84 -0.35 18.08
CA LEU A 223 -3.82 0.53 19.26
C LEU A 223 -4.91 1.61 19.21
N LEU A 224 -5.28 2.06 18.01
CA LEU A 224 -6.28 3.12 17.79
C LEU A 224 -7.72 2.60 17.87
N LEU A 225 -8.02 1.42 17.33
CA LEU A 225 -9.38 0.86 17.31
C LEU A 225 -10.04 0.77 18.71
N PRO A 226 -9.35 0.34 19.78
CA PRO A 226 -9.94 0.32 21.13
C PRO A 226 -10.42 1.69 21.63
N LEU A 227 -9.83 2.79 21.15
CA LEU A 227 -10.14 4.15 21.61
C LEU A 227 -11.57 4.60 21.31
N GLU A 228 -12.25 4.00 20.32
CA GLU A 228 -13.68 4.26 20.01
C GLU A 228 -14.58 4.01 21.24
N ASN A 229 -14.16 3.05 22.07
CA ASN A 229 -14.86 2.65 23.28
C ASN A 229 -14.39 3.43 24.53
N VAL A 230 -13.34 4.25 24.41
CA VAL A 230 -12.79 5.03 25.52
C VAL A 230 -13.49 6.38 25.58
N LYS A 231 -14.56 6.45 26.38
CA LYS A 231 -15.35 7.68 26.57
C LYS A 231 -14.56 8.74 27.33
N GLN A 232 -14.48 9.93 26.75
CA GLN A 232 -13.83 11.09 27.33
C GLN A 232 -14.80 11.88 28.21
N ASN A 233 -14.23 12.71 29.08
CA ASN A 233 -15.03 13.59 29.93
C ASN A 233 -15.64 14.72 29.08
N LEU A 234 -16.95 14.69 28.87
CA LEU A 234 -17.71 15.65 28.05
C LEU A 234 -17.53 17.13 28.44
N LYS A 235 -17.04 17.43 29.65
CA LYS A 235 -16.71 18.81 30.05
C LYS A 235 -15.45 19.33 29.34
N TYR A 236 -14.45 18.47 29.15
CA TYR A 236 -13.15 18.82 28.59
C TYR A 236 -12.98 18.34 27.15
N HIS A 237 -13.78 17.34 26.76
CA HIS A 237 -13.79 16.62 25.50
C HIS A 237 -15.25 16.44 25.04
N PRO A 238 -15.92 17.52 24.61
CA PRO A 238 -17.33 17.48 24.18
C PRO A 238 -17.59 16.60 22.96
N GLU A 239 -16.55 16.22 22.22
CA GLU A 239 -16.57 15.37 21.04
C GLU A 239 -16.93 13.90 21.33
N GLY A 240 -16.65 13.39 22.53
CA GLY A 240 -17.19 12.11 23.01
C GLY A 240 -16.14 11.06 23.34
N ASP A 241 -15.51 10.43 22.35
CA ASP A 241 -14.53 9.35 22.54
C ASP A 241 -13.13 9.69 22.02
N ALA A 242 -12.14 8.92 22.49
CA ALA A 242 -10.73 9.19 22.25
C ALA A 242 -10.29 8.94 20.80
N LEU A 243 -10.93 8.01 20.07
CA LEU A 243 -10.59 7.78 18.66
C LEU A 243 -11.04 8.98 17.83
N TYR A 244 -12.29 9.41 18.02
CA TYR A 244 -12.83 10.57 17.32
C TYR A 244 -12.06 11.85 17.65
N HIS A 245 -11.62 12.02 18.90
CA HIS A 245 -10.70 13.10 19.28
C HIS A 245 -9.39 13.02 18.47
N SER A 246 -8.71 11.87 18.50
CA SER A 246 -7.41 11.67 17.82
C SER A 246 -7.49 11.95 16.31
N LEU A 247 -8.58 11.54 15.65
CA LEU A 247 -8.81 11.81 14.23
C LEU A 247 -9.02 13.31 13.94
N GLN A 248 -9.71 14.05 14.82
CA GLN A 248 -9.83 15.51 14.69
C GLN A 248 -8.50 16.24 14.91
N VAL A 249 -7.65 15.73 15.81
CA VAL A 249 -6.31 16.28 16.04
C VAL A 249 -5.43 16.02 14.82
N PHE A 250 -5.48 14.81 14.26
CA PHE A 250 -4.81 14.44 13.02
C PHE A 250 -5.24 15.33 11.84
N ASP A 251 -6.53 15.53 11.62
CA ASP A 251 -7.03 16.36 10.52
C ASP A 251 -6.51 17.80 10.60
N ARG A 252 -6.48 18.36 11.82
CA ARG A 252 -5.93 19.69 12.06
C ARG A 252 -4.43 19.73 11.84
N ALA A 253 -3.72 18.72 12.31
CA ALA A 253 -2.29 18.60 12.10
C ALA A 253 -1.97 18.52 10.60
N ARG A 254 -2.78 17.80 9.81
CA ARG A 254 -2.66 17.70 8.36
C ARG A 254 -2.90 19.03 7.65
N ASP A 255 -3.84 19.85 8.13
CA ASP A 255 -4.08 21.18 7.57
C ASP A 255 -2.89 22.13 7.78
N GLU A 256 -2.13 21.96 8.87
CA GLU A 256 -0.97 22.79 9.22
C GLU A 256 0.33 22.27 8.58
N LEU A 257 0.61 20.96 8.68
CA LEU A 257 1.84 20.30 8.23
C LEU A 257 1.51 19.01 7.43
N PRO A 258 0.98 19.10 6.20
CA PRO A 258 0.46 17.95 5.45
C PRO A 258 1.52 16.91 5.05
N TYR A 259 2.80 17.29 4.97
CA TYR A 259 3.87 16.40 4.49
C TYR A 259 4.81 15.91 5.59
N ASP A 260 4.52 16.23 6.86
CA ASP A 260 5.36 15.86 8.00
C ASP A 260 4.82 14.59 8.67
N GLU A 261 5.22 13.43 8.16
CA GLU A 261 4.76 12.12 8.65
C GLU A 261 4.93 11.97 10.18
N GLU A 262 6.10 12.36 10.72
CA GLU A 262 6.40 12.22 12.15
C GLU A 262 5.48 13.09 13.02
N PHE A 263 5.23 14.31 12.59
CA PHE A 263 4.30 15.21 13.27
C PHE A 263 2.85 14.69 13.23
N LEU A 264 2.41 14.20 12.06
CA LEU A 264 1.07 13.65 11.89
C LEU A 264 0.88 12.33 12.66
N LEU A 265 1.91 11.49 12.74
CA LEU A 265 1.91 10.31 13.61
C LEU A 265 1.78 10.70 15.08
N ALA A 266 2.54 11.71 15.54
CA ALA A 266 2.39 12.19 16.91
C ALA A 266 0.97 12.71 17.18
N ALA A 267 0.38 13.45 16.23
CA ALA A 267 -1.00 13.93 16.33
C ALA A 267 -2.03 12.80 16.44
N LEU A 268 -1.91 11.76 15.63
CA LEU A 268 -2.82 10.61 15.64
C LEU A 268 -2.64 9.73 16.88
N LEU A 269 -1.39 9.55 17.34
CA LEU A 269 -1.05 8.55 18.35
C LEU A 269 -0.91 9.10 19.77
N HIS A 270 -0.94 10.41 19.99
CA HIS A 270 -0.63 11.03 21.30
C HIS A 270 -1.41 10.46 22.49
N ASP A 271 -2.62 9.94 22.24
CA ASP A 271 -3.58 9.50 23.25
C ASP A 271 -3.81 7.97 23.27
N VAL A 272 -3.05 7.16 22.50
CA VAL A 272 -3.29 5.70 22.41
C VAL A 272 -3.20 4.99 23.75
N GLY A 273 -2.38 5.48 24.67
CA GLY A 273 -2.27 4.89 26.00
C GLY A 273 -3.55 5.00 26.83
N LYS A 274 -4.52 5.84 26.46
CA LYS A 274 -5.84 5.87 27.15
C LYS A 274 -6.62 4.56 26.99
N GLY A 275 -6.35 3.80 25.92
CA GLY A 275 -6.88 2.45 25.73
C GLY A 275 -6.16 1.37 26.53
N ILE A 276 -4.97 1.69 27.08
CA ILE A 276 -4.10 0.76 27.80
C ILE A 276 -4.19 1.02 29.31
N ASP A 277 -3.76 2.21 29.74
CA ASP A 277 -3.87 2.70 31.11
C ASP A 277 -4.27 4.18 31.12
N PRO A 278 -5.53 4.52 31.48
CA PRO A 278 -5.98 5.89 31.57
C PRO A 278 -5.23 6.75 32.61
N TYR A 279 -4.62 6.13 33.63
CA TYR A 279 -3.91 6.85 34.70
C TYR A 279 -2.49 7.27 34.28
N ASP A 280 -1.87 6.50 33.38
CA ASP A 280 -0.57 6.79 32.79
C ASP A 280 -0.59 6.54 31.27
N HIS A 281 -1.44 7.29 30.57
CA HIS A 281 -1.60 7.14 29.13
C HIS A 281 -0.35 7.55 28.35
N VAL A 282 0.45 8.49 28.85
CA VAL A 282 1.69 8.91 28.18
C VAL A 282 2.70 7.78 28.27
N GLY A 283 3.00 7.29 29.48
CA GLY A 283 3.97 6.22 29.68
C GLY A 283 3.57 4.94 28.95
N SER A 284 2.33 4.49 29.13
CA SER A 284 1.82 3.26 28.52
C SER A 284 1.73 3.35 27.00
N GLY A 285 1.38 4.52 26.46
CA GLY A 285 1.36 4.77 25.02
C GLY A 285 2.78 4.70 24.43
N LEU A 286 3.76 5.31 25.09
CA LEU A 286 5.15 5.28 24.65
C LEU A 286 5.78 3.88 24.76
N GLU A 287 5.50 3.14 25.82
CA GLU A 287 5.96 1.75 25.97
C GLU A 287 5.43 0.86 24.85
N ALA A 288 4.15 1.03 24.48
CA ALA A 288 3.56 0.30 23.37
C ALA A 288 4.17 0.68 22.01
N LEU A 289 4.64 1.92 21.84
CA LEU A 289 5.14 2.44 20.56
C LEU A 289 6.67 2.39 20.39
N GLU A 290 7.42 1.98 21.42
CA GLU A 290 8.87 2.26 21.55
C GLU A 290 9.72 1.89 20.32
N GLU A 291 9.43 0.79 19.63
CA GLU A 291 10.23 0.30 18.50
C GLU A 291 9.65 0.65 17.11
N VAL A 292 8.49 1.30 17.05
CA VAL A 292 7.76 1.53 15.79
C VAL A 292 7.68 3.02 15.40
N ILE A 293 7.97 3.94 16.32
CA ILE A 293 8.00 5.38 16.05
C ILE A 293 9.42 5.95 16.10
N SER A 294 9.64 7.09 15.44
CA SER A 294 10.91 7.81 15.49
C SER A 294 11.13 8.52 16.83
N GLU A 295 12.37 8.95 17.10
CA GLU A 295 12.72 9.73 18.30
C GLU A 295 11.94 11.05 18.35
N ARG A 296 11.70 11.72 17.21
CA ARG A 296 10.93 12.96 17.15
C ARG A 296 9.46 12.73 17.49
N THR A 297 8.82 11.73 16.89
CA THR A 297 7.43 11.35 17.20
C THR A 297 7.29 11.00 18.68
N ARG A 298 8.22 10.19 19.22
CA ARG A 298 8.29 9.85 20.64
C ARG A 298 8.36 11.10 21.50
N TRP A 299 9.26 12.02 21.18
CA TRP A 299 9.47 13.24 21.96
C TRP A 299 8.22 14.13 21.97
N LEU A 300 7.52 14.26 20.83
CA LEU A 300 6.28 15.01 20.74
C LEU A 300 5.18 14.39 21.61
N ILE A 301 5.01 13.07 21.56
CA ILE A 301 4.03 12.34 22.39
C ILE A 301 4.40 12.45 23.87
N GLU A 302 5.68 12.30 24.24
CA GLU A 302 6.12 12.39 25.64
C GLU A 302 5.75 13.75 26.27
N HIS A 303 5.88 14.83 25.50
CA HIS A 303 5.76 16.18 26.02
C HIS A 303 4.40 16.83 25.72
N HIS A 304 3.47 16.17 25.00
CA HIS A 304 2.24 16.80 24.50
C HIS A 304 1.40 17.44 25.63
N MET A 305 1.35 16.83 26.82
CA MET A 305 0.65 17.38 27.98
C MET A 305 1.25 18.70 28.47
N LEU A 306 2.56 18.90 28.32
CA LEU A 306 3.22 20.17 28.67
C LEU A 306 2.85 21.30 27.69
N ALA A 307 2.45 20.98 26.45
CA ALA A 307 1.92 21.97 25.52
C ALA A 307 0.63 22.61 26.08
N HIS A 308 -0.18 21.85 26.82
CA HIS A 308 -1.33 22.42 27.52
C HIS A 308 -0.91 23.34 28.66
N GLU A 309 0.12 23.01 29.42
CA GLU A 309 0.62 23.88 30.48
C GLU A 309 1.19 25.18 29.91
N ILE A 310 1.90 25.12 28.77
CA ILE A 310 2.41 26.29 28.06
C ILE A 310 1.25 27.21 27.69
N ALA A 311 0.24 26.67 27.01
CA ALA A 311 -0.85 27.47 26.50
C ALA A 311 -1.87 27.88 27.59
N ASN A 312 -1.83 27.27 28.79
CA ASN A 312 -2.52 27.75 29.99
C ASN A 312 -1.68 28.71 30.83
N GLN A 313 -0.42 28.96 30.45
CA GLN A 313 0.55 29.75 31.21
C GLN A 313 0.81 29.19 32.62
N THR A 314 0.68 27.88 32.80
CA THR A 314 0.89 27.19 34.08
C THR A 314 2.22 26.44 34.16
N ILE A 315 2.95 26.33 33.05
CA ILE A 315 4.21 25.61 33.00
C ILE A 315 5.28 26.26 33.90
N GLY A 316 6.03 25.43 34.64
CA GLY A 316 7.13 25.90 35.46
C GLY A 316 8.30 26.46 34.63
N HIS A 317 8.88 27.59 35.04
CA HIS A 317 9.95 28.29 34.32
C HIS A 317 11.13 27.38 33.90
N ARG A 318 11.55 26.44 34.77
CA ARG A 318 12.64 25.50 34.44
C ARG A 318 12.25 24.48 33.37
N ALA A 319 11.03 23.95 33.43
CA ALA A 319 10.52 23.00 32.45
C ALA A 319 10.34 23.70 31.09
N HIS A 320 9.76 24.91 31.08
CA HIS A 320 9.58 25.68 29.85
C HIS A 320 10.90 26.04 29.18
N ARG A 321 11.91 26.42 29.96
CA ARG A 321 13.26 26.68 29.43
C ARG A 321 13.85 25.45 28.74
N ARG A 322 13.78 24.27 29.37
CA ARG A 322 14.29 23.02 28.76
C ARG A 322 13.55 22.66 27.48
N LEU A 323 12.23 22.82 27.45
CA LEU A 323 11.45 22.57 26.24
C LEU A 323 11.89 23.48 25.08
N ARG A 324 12.13 24.77 25.36
CA ARG A 324 12.59 25.73 24.35
C ARG A 324 14.00 25.46 23.80
N GLU A 325 14.78 24.61 24.46
CA GLU A 325 16.10 24.20 23.98
C GLU A 325 16.01 23.07 22.94
N SER A 326 14.86 22.39 22.83
CA SER A 326 14.59 21.38 21.80
C SER A 326 14.30 22.04 20.45
N GLU A 327 14.81 21.45 19.37
CA GLU A 327 14.49 21.87 18.00
C GLU A 327 13.02 21.61 17.63
N HIS A 328 12.35 20.69 18.32
CA HIS A 328 10.95 20.33 18.10
C HIS A 328 9.97 21.18 18.95
N TYR A 329 10.44 22.25 19.60
CA TYR A 329 9.61 23.06 20.49
C TYR A 329 8.39 23.67 19.78
N ASP A 330 8.59 24.22 18.58
CA ASP A 330 7.50 24.86 17.83
C ASP A 330 6.46 23.82 17.37
N ASP A 331 6.91 22.63 16.96
CA ASP A 331 6.03 21.50 16.64
C ASP A 331 5.22 21.05 17.86
N LEU A 332 5.83 20.96 19.04
CA LEU A 332 5.11 20.64 20.28
C LEU A 332 4.03 21.67 20.61
N VAL A 333 4.33 22.96 20.41
CA VAL A 333 3.36 24.04 20.61
C VAL A 333 2.21 23.92 19.60
N LEU A 334 2.52 23.62 18.33
CA LEU A 334 1.53 23.41 17.28
C LEU A 334 0.67 22.18 17.56
N LEU A 335 1.25 21.06 17.96
CA LEU A 335 0.54 19.85 18.37
C LEU A 335 -0.46 20.15 19.50
N GLY A 336 -0.06 20.95 20.50
CA GLY A 336 -0.96 21.39 21.56
C GLY A 336 -2.10 22.31 21.08
N GLN A 337 -1.91 23.05 20.00
CA GLN A 337 -2.97 23.84 19.35
C GLN A 337 -3.95 22.94 18.58
N CYS A 338 -3.43 21.97 17.82
CA CYS A 338 -4.22 20.96 17.13
C CYS A 338 -5.06 20.15 18.12
N ASP A 339 -4.47 19.69 19.24
CA ASP A 339 -5.17 18.92 20.27
C ASP A 339 -6.37 19.69 20.84
N ARG A 340 -6.14 20.92 21.27
CA ARG A 340 -7.24 21.76 21.79
C ARG A 340 -8.27 22.07 20.71
N GLY A 341 -7.81 22.27 19.48
CA GLY A 341 -8.65 22.50 18.32
C GLY A 341 -9.55 21.30 18.02
N GLY A 342 -9.08 20.07 18.25
CA GLY A 342 -9.79 18.80 18.00
C GLY A 342 -10.93 18.49 18.97
N ARG A 343 -11.21 19.37 19.93
CA ARG A 343 -12.28 19.18 20.92
C ARG A 343 -13.62 19.72 20.43
N ARG A 344 -14.09 19.27 19.26
CA ARG A 344 -15.29 19.81 18.60
C ARG A 344 -16.37 18.75 18.40
N PRO A 345 -17.60 18.96 18.90
CA PRO A 345 -18.69 18.04 18.64
C PRO A 345 -19.24 18.20 17.21
N GLY A 346 -19.55 17.08 16.56
CA GLY A 346 -20.31 17.02 15.31
C GLY A 346 -19.57 17.55 14.08
N VAL A 347 -18.24 17.61 14.12
CA VAL A 347 -17.43 17.90 12.93
C VAL A 347 -17.20 16.62 12.13
N VAL A 348 -17.09 16.73 10.81
CA VAL A 348 -16.63 15.61 10.00
C VAL A 348 -15.13 15.44 10.24
N ALA A 349 -14.72 14.24 10.62
CA ALA A 349 -13.32 13.85 10.74
C ALA A 349 -13.00 12.76 9.70
N SER A 350 -11.73 12.59 9.35
CA SER A 350 -11.29 11.47 8.52
C SER A 350 -11.62 10.13 9.18
N GLU A 351 -11.91 9.11 8.37
CA GLU A 351 -12.00 7.74 8.88
C GLU A 351 -10.60 7.21 9.24
N LEU A 352 -10.52 6.24 10.17
CA LEU A 352 -9.22 5.69 10.61
C LEU A 352 -8.40 5.11 9.45
N ASP A 353 -9.05 4.38 8.55
CA ASP A 353 -8.38 3.78 7.39
C ASP A 353 -7.85 4.85 6.43
N GLU A 354 -8.57 5.98 6.27
CA GLU A 354 -8.13 7.10 5.44
C GLU A 354 -6.91 7.81 6.05
N ALA A 355 -6.91 8.01 7.37
CA ALA A 355 -5.79 8.62 8.09
C ALA A 355 -4.52 7.75 8.01
N LEU A 356 -4.66 6.44 8.18
CA LEU A 356 -3.53 5.51 8.09
C LEU A 356 -3.01 5.36 6.66
N GLU A 357 -3.88 5.31 5.64
CA GLU A 357 -3.41 5.26 4.25
C GLU A 357 -2.69 6.56 3.84
N TYR A 358 -3.16 7.71 4.33
CA TYR A 358 -2.44 8.98 4.11
C TYR A 358 -1.01 8.93 4.66
N LEU A 359 -0.82 8.42 5.88
CA LEU A 359 0.50 8.27 6.47
C LEU A 359 1.36 7.23 5.73
N ARG A 360 0.78 6.12 5.27
CA ARG A 360 1.46 5.13 4.41
C ARG A 360 1.94 5.75 3.10
N GLU A 361 1.15 6.63 2.49
CA GLU A 361 1.54 7.33 1.27
C GLU A 361 2.75 8.25 1.52
N LEU A 362 2.77 8.98 2.64
CA LEU A 362 3.91 9.83 3.02
C LEU A 362 5.18 9.00 3.27
N ASP A 363 5.07 7.90 4.01
CA ASP A 363 6.18 6.98 4.27
C ASP A 363 6.79 6.43 2.97
N ARG A 364 5.93 6.05 2.00
CA ARG A 364 6.33 5.61 0.66
C ARG A 364 6.96 6.71 -0.19
N MET A 365 6.78 7.99 0.15
CA MET A 365 7.42 9.12 -0.55
C MET A 365 8.79 9.47 0.04
N CYS A 366 9.02 9.14 1.31
CA CYS A 366 10.25 9.43 2.03
C CYS A 366 11.30 8.29 1.92
N ASN A 367 10.85 7.06 1.66
CA ASN A 367 11.69 5.90 1.31
C ASN A 367 11.82 5.74 -0.22
#